data_AF-A0A662ER33-F1
#
_entry.id   AF-A0A662ER33-F1
#
_cell.length_a   1.000
_cell.length_b   1.000
_cell.length_c   1.000
_cell.angle_alpha   90.00
_cell.angle_beta   90.00
_cell.angle_gamma   90.00
#
_symmetry.space_group_name_H-M   'P 1'
#
loop_
_entity.id
_entity.type
_entity.pdbx_description
1 polymer ?
#
loop_
_entity_poly.entity_id
_entity_poly.type
_entity_poly.pdbx_seq_one_letter_code
_entity_poly.pdbx_strand_id
1 'polypeptide(L)'
;FYINWNGDVTPCVFIPYAATNIYEIYERGGTIMDLMEIDFFKEIREWQKSYGYKTKPQDTKNLILPCPHRDHFEFMRGLIERYKPKPINIEAEQAIRDPGYCQGLVQYNRACAALLDPIWEREYLRGQKVSDELPKLEPVAQAQCSDTRAG
;
A
#
# COMPACT_ATOMS: atom_id res chain seq x y z
N PHE A 1 9.10 -9.35 1.93
CA PHE A 1 9.89 -8.23 1.36
C PHE A 1 10.15 -8.52 -0.10
N TYR A 2 10.50 -7.48 -0.85
CA TYR A 2 11.02 -7.56 -2.21
C TYR A 2 12.46 -7.03 -2.20
N ILE A 3 13.39 -7.76 -2.82
CA ILE A 3 14.80 -7.37 -2.96
C ILE A 3 15.01 -7.09 -4.45
N ASN A 4 15.41 -5.87 -4.80
CA ASN A 4 15.69 -5.52 -6.19
C ASN A 4 17.11 -5.94 -6.59
N TRP A 5 17.45 -5.75 -7.86
CA TRP A 5 18.76 -6.09 -8.43
C TRP A 5 19.92 -5.23 -7.89
N ASN A 6 19.64 -4.06 -7.30
CA ASN A 6 20.62 -3.22 -6.60
C ASN A 6 20.83 -3.64 -5.15
N GLY A 7 20.12 -4.67 -4.69
CA GLY A 7 20.13 -5.13 -3.30
C GLY A 7 19.22 -4.34 -2.36
N ASP A 8 18.52 -3.29 -2.83
CA ASP A 8 17.60 -2.54 -1.99
C ASP A 8 16.43 -3.43 -1.55
N VAL A 9 16.16 -3.46 -0.25
CA VAL A 9 15.09 -4.27 0.34
C VAL A 9 13.90 -3.39 0.68
N THR A 10 12.78 -3.67 0.04
CA THR A 10 11.50 -2.97 0.20
C THR A 10 10.42 -3.89 0.76
N PRO A 11 9.31 -3.38 1.35
CA PRO A 11 8.26 -4.24 1.88
C PRO A 11 7.55 -5.07 0.79
N CYS A 12 7.38 -4.46 -0.38
CA CYS A 12 6.70 -4.98 -1.57
C CYS A 12 7.27 -4.25 -2.79
N VAL A 13 7.23 -4.88 -3.97
CA VAL A 13 7.70 -4.29 -5.24
C VAL A 13 7.05 -2.95 -5.58
N PHE A 14 5.82 -2.72 -5.10
CA PHE A 14 5.06 -1.47 -5.31
C PHE A 14 5.22 -0.45 -4.18
N ILE A 15 6.12 -0.70 -3.22
CA ILE A 15 6.41 0.22 -2.12
C ILE A 15 7.88 0.64 -2.27
N PRO A 16 8.16 1.71 -3.04
CA PRO A 16 9.50 2.02 -3.54
C PRO A 16 10.41 2.69 -2.48
N TYR A 17 10.34 2.23 -1.23
CA TYR A 17 11.08 2.76 -0.10
C TYR A 17 11.81 1.63 0.62
N ALA A 18 13.14 1.64 0.49
CA ALA A 18 14.02 0.62 1.01
C ALA A 18 14.45 0.91 2.44
N ALA A 19 14.30 -0.07 3.33
CA ALA A 19 14.73 0.08 4.71
C ALA A 19 16.21 -0.26 4.92
N THR A 20 16.81 -0.98 3.96
CA THR A 20 18.19 -1.45 4.00
C THR A 20 18.62 -1.93 2.62
N ASN A 21 19.90 -2.27 2.47
CA ASN A 21 20.45 -2.98 1.32
C ASN A 21 20.98 -4.35 1.77
N ILE A 22 20.64 -5.42 1.06
CA ILE A 22 21.05 -6.79 1.42
C ILE A 22 22.56 -7.00 1.30
N TYR A 23 23.24 -6.28 0.40
CA TYR A 23 24.69 -6.38 0.26
C TYR A 23 25.40 -5.87 1.52
N GLU A 24 24.96 -4.73 2.06
CA GLU A 24 25.49 -4.18 3.31
C GLU A 24 25.30 -5.14 4.50
N ILE A 25 24.19 -5.89 4.53
CA ILE A 25 23.94 -6.92 5.54
C ILE A 25 24.95 -8.06 5.42
N TYR A 26 25.21 -8.54 4.21
CA TYR A 26 26.18 -9.61 3.99
C TYR A 26 27.62 -9.16 4.21
N GLU A 27 27.99 -7.93 3.84
CA GLU A 27 29.32 -7.36 4.06
C GLU A 27 29.69 -7.31 5.54
N ARG A 28 28.73 -7.03 6.43
CA ARG A 28 28.94 -7.05 7.89
C ARG A 28 28.82 -8.44 8.52
N GLY A 29 28.75 -9.51 7.73
CA GLY A 29 28.62 -10.89 8.20
C GLY A 29 27.22 -11.30 8.67
N GLY A 30 26.21 -10.51 8.35
CA GLY A 30 24.80 -10.80 8.66
C GLY A 30 24.17 -11.80 7.70
N THR A 31 22.88 -12.06 7.89
CA THR A 31 22.10 -13.00 7.04
C THR A 31 20.79 -12.40 6.58
N ILE A 32 20.11 -13.04 5.63
CA ILE A 32 18.77 -12.61 5.17
C ILE A 32 17.74 -12.58 6.33
N MET A 33 17.98 -13.35 7.39
CA MET A 33 17.10 -13.36 8.57
C MET A 33 17.13 -12.03 9.32
N ASP A 34 18.20 -11.25 9.20
CA ASP A 34 18.32 -9.93 9.84
C ASP A 34 17.25 -8.95 9.32
N LEU A 35 16.70 -9.19 8.12
CA LEU A 35 15.57 -8.43 7.59
C LEU A 35 14.31 -8.56 8.48
N MET A 36 14.16 -9.67 9.19
CA MET A 36 13.06 -9.84 10.14
C MET A 36 13.19 -8.89 11.33
N GLU A 37 14.40 -8.44 11.64
CA GLU A 37 14.65 -7.60 12.80
C GLU A 37 14.49 -6.11 12.55
N ILE A 38 14.33 -5.69 11.30
CA ILE A 38 14.15 -4.29 10.91
C ILE A 38 12.76 -3.79 11.31
N ASP A 39 12.72 -2.71 12.11
CA ASP A 39 11.48 -2.19 12.71
C ASP A 39 10.45 -1.73 11.68
N PHE A 40 10.88 -1.05 10.61
CA PHE A 40 9.98 -0.68 9.51
C PHE A 40 9.24 -1.90 8.93
N PHE A 41 9.94 -3.02 8.80
CA PHE A 41 9.34 -4.26 8.33
C PHE A 41 8.50 -4.95 9.41
N LYS A 42 8.89 -4.88 10.69
CA LYS A 42 8.12 -5.40 11.82
C LYS A 42 6.76 -4.72 11.91
N GLU A 43 6.71 -3.39 11.87
CA GLU A 43 5.44 -2.65 11.96
C GLU A 43 4.49 -2.97 10.81
N ILE A 44 4.99 -3.14 9.59
CA ILE A 44 4.16 -3.57 8.45
C ILE A 44 3.59 -4.97 8.69
N ARG A 45 4.39 -5.91 9.24
CA ARG A 45 3.91 -7.26 9.56
C ARG A 45 2.89 -7.27 10.70
N GLU A 46 3.08 -6.45 11.73
CA GLU A 46 2.10 -6.30 12.81
C GLU A 46 0.79 -5.72 12.28
N TRP A 47 0.86 -4.72 11.39
CA TRP A 47 -0.32 -4.23 10.69
C TRP A 47 -1.00 -5.34 9.88
N GLN A 48 -0.25 -6.12 9.09
CA GLN A 48 -0.81 -7.25 8.31
C GLN A 48 -1.52 -8.28 9.20
N LYS A 49 -0.95 -8.64 10.36
CA LYS A 49 -1.61 -9.51 11.34
C LYS A 49 -2.90 -8.89 11.87
N SER A 50 -2.87 -7.60 12.22
CA SER A 50 -4.06 -6.89 12.70
C SER A 50 -5.14 -6.72 11.64
N TYR A 51 -4.75 -6.72 10.36
CA TYR A 51 -5.65 -6.51 9.23
C TYR A 51 -6.33 -7.80 8.76
N GLY A 52 -5.66 -8.95 8.84
CA GLY A 52 -6.30 -10.20 8.44
C GLY A 52 -5.38 -11.39 8.17
N TYR A 53 -4.07 -11.25 8.38
CA TYR A 53 -3.15 -12.35 8.17
C TYR A 53 -3.32 -13.41 9.27
N LYS A 54 -3.74 -14.62 8.87
CA LYS A 54 -4.02 -15.77 9.75
C LYS A 54 -5.14 -15.52 10.77
N THR A 55 -6.09 -14.66 10.46
CA THR A 55 -7.30 -14.45 11.27
C THR A 55 -8.46 -15.34 10.81
N LYS A 56 -9.48 -15.49 11.65
CA LYS A 56 -10.75 -16.12 11.22
C LYS A 56 -11.51 -15.18 10.29
N PRO A 57 -12.34 -15.67 9.37
CA PRO A 57 -13.06 -14.83 8.39
C PRO A 57 -13.77 -13.62 9.00
N GLN A 58 -14.43 -13.78 10.14
CA GLN A 58 -15.14 -12.70 10.84
C GLN A 58 -14.23 -11.61 11.44
N ASP A 59 -12.96 -11.94 11.68
CA ASP A 59 -11.96 -11.04 12.26
C ASP A 59 -11.08 -10.40 11.16
N THR A 60 -11.17 -10.90 9.93
CA THR A 60 -10.44 -10.42 8.75
C THR A 60 -11.07 -9.14 8.20
N LYS A 61 -10.26 -8.09 8.01
CA LYS A 61 -10.66 -6.86 7.32
C LYS A 61 -10.74 -7.07 5.81
N ASN A 62 -11.12 -6.03 5.08
CA ASN A 62 -11.38 -6.11 3.64
C ASN A 62 -10.12 -6.48 2.84
N LEU A 63 -10.00 -7.74 2.42
CA LEU A 63 -8.86 -8.21 1.62
C LEU A 63 -8.95 -7.87 0.13
N ILE A 64 -10.03 -7.20 -0.32
CA ILE A 64 -10.07 -6.52 -1.63
C ILE A 64 -9.18 -5.25 -1.57
N LEU A 65 -8.95 -4.73 -0.36
CA LEU A 65 -8.08 -3.59 -0.05
C LEU A 65 -6.86 -4.02 0.81
N PRO A 66 -5.99 -4.92 0.31
CA PRO A 66 -4.97 -5.55 1.14
C PRO A 66 -3.67 -4.74 1.28
N CYS A 67 -3.45 -3.74 0.42
CA CYS A 67 -2.15 -3.10 0.28
C CYS A 67 -1.99 -1.93 1.25
N PRO A 68 -0.98 -1.94 2.16
CA PRO A 68 -0.79 -0.83 3.09
C PRO A 68 -0.45 0.49 2.38
N HIS A 69 0.18 0.45 1.19
CA HIS A 69 0.58 1.65 0.47
C HIS A 69 -0.51 2.24 -0.41
N ARG A 70 -1.24 1.42 -1.16
CA ARG A 70 -2.32 1.88 -2.06
C ARG A 70 -3.62 2.11 -1.30
N ASP A 71 -3.97 1.15 -0.46
CA ASP A 71 -5.30 1.05 0.14
C ASP A 71 -5.33 1.55 1.58
N HIS A 72 -4.17 1.84 2.19
CA HIS A 72 -4.07 2.37 3.56
C HIS A 72 -2.96 3.43 3.67
N PHE A 73 -2.90 4.33 2.68
CA PHE A 73 -1.75 5.22 2.49
C PHE A 73 -1.41 6.08 3.72
N GLU A 74 -2.39 6.55 4.51
CA GLU A 74 -2.11 7.27 5.75
C GLU A 74 -1.22 6.47 6.72
N PHE A 75 -1.50 5.17 6.88
CA PHE A 75 -0.69 4.28 7.70
C PHE A 75 0.72 4.15 7.14
N MET A 76 0.85 3.86 5.84
CA MET A 76 2.15 3.70 5.21
C MET A 76 2.99 4.99 5.23
N ARG A 77 2.35 6.14 4.99
CA ARG A 77 3.00 7.46 5.04
C ARG A 77 3.54 7.74 6.43
N GLY A 78 2.78 7.43 7.48
CA GLY A 78 3.25 7.54 8.86
C GLY A 78 4.50 6.69 9.15
N LEU A 79 4.58 5.48 8.58
CA LEU A 79 5.79 4.66 8.69
C LEU A 79 6.98 5.25 7.92
N ILE A 80 6.75 5.77 6.72
CA ILE A 80 7.81 6.40 5.91
C ILE A 80 8.36 7.65 6.63
N GLU A 81 7.49 8.49 7.19
CA GLU A 81 7.91 9.68 7.95
C GLU A 81 8.72 9.31 9.20
N ARG A 82 8.32 8.24 9.90
CA ARG A 82 8.98 7.76 11.13
C ARG A 82 10.34 7.13 10.86
N TYR A 83 10.40 6.18 9.93
CA TYR A 83 11.58 5.35 9.69
C TYR A 83 12.53 5.89 8.62
N LYS A 84 12.07 6.85 7.81
CA LYS A 84 12.83 7.49 6.73
C LYS A 84 13.54 6.48 5.80
N PRO A 85 12.86 5.43 5.32
CA PRO A 85 13.44 4.51 4.34
C PRO A 85 13.89 5.27 3.09
N LYS A 86 14.96 4.79 2.46
CA LYS A 86 15.54 5.37 1.25
C LYS A 86 14.61 5.17 0.05
N PRO A 87 14.17 6.21 -0.67
CA PRO A 87 13.51 6.05 -1.96
C PRO A 87 14.43 5.33 -2.96
N ILE A 88 13.93 4.34 -3.68
CA ILE A 88 14.77 3.55 -4.61
C ILE A 88 15.01 4.22 -5.97
N ASN A 89 14.29 5.32 -6.26
CA ASN A 89 14.44 6.15 -7.44
C ASN A 89 13.99 7.59 -7.17
N ILE A 90 14.21 8.48 -8.14
CA ILE A 90 13.90 9.91 -8.00
C ILE A 90 12.39 10.16 -7.97
N GLU A 91 11.60 9.36 -8.67
CA GLU A 91 10.15 9.49 -8.74
C GLU A 91 9.51 9.20 -7.37
N ALA A 92 9.99 8.18 -6.65
CA ALA A 92 9.53 7.90 -5.29
C ALA A 92 9.92 9.01 -4.31
N GLU A 93 11.11 9.60 -4.47
CA GLU A 93 11.55 10.73 -3.65
C GLU A 93 10.68 11.98 -3.89
N GLN A 94 10.33 12.25 -5.14
CA GLN A 94 9.46 13.36 -5.52
C GLN A 94 8.02 13.12 -5.05
N ALA A 95 7.47 11.93 -5.29
CA ALA A 95 6.09 11.59 -4.98
C ALA A 95 5.77 11.74 -3.48
N ILE A 96 6.65 11.28 -2.59
CA ILE A 96 6.41 11.39 -1.14
C ILE A 96 6.51 12.82 -0.62
N ARG A 97 7.17 13.72 -1.35
CA ARG A 97 7.29 15.15 -1.02
C ARG A 97 6.17 15.99 -1.62
N ASP A 98 5.46 15.49 -2.62
CA ASP A 98 4.35 16.17 -3.27
C ASP A 98 3.07 16.05 -2.40
N PRO A 99 2.56 17.17 -1.84
CA PRO A 99 1.34 17.15 -1.05
C PRO A 99 0.11 16.74 -1.86
N GLY A 100 0.04 17.09 -3.15
CA GLY A 100 -1.06 16.75 -4.03
C GLY A 100 -1.11 15.25 -4.31
N TYR A 101 0.04 14.64 -4.59
CA TYR A 101 0.15 13.18 -4.71
C TYR A 101 -0.30 12.48 -3.42
N CYS A 102 0.22 12.92 -2.27
CA CYS A 102 -0.10 12.30 -0.98
C CYS A 102 -1.59 12.42 -0.63
N GLN A 103 -2.18 13.60 -0.82
CA GLN A 103 -3.61 13.83 -0.59
C GLN A 103 -4.47 13.04 -1.58
N GLY A 104 -4.04 12.93 -2.85
CA GLY A 104 -4.69 12.14 -3.87
C GLY A 104 -4.78 10.66 -3.50
N LEU A 105 -3.69 10.06 -2.99
CA LEU A 105 -3.70 8.67 -2.53
C LEU A 105 -4.63 8.45 -1.33
N VAL A 106 -4.67 9.40 -0.38
CA VAL A 106 -5.62 9.34 0.75
C VAL A 106 -7.06 9.36 0.25
N GLN A 107 -7.39 10.26 -0.67
CA GLN A 107 -8.74 10.36 -1.23
C GLN A 107 -9.10 9.12 -2.05
N TYR A 108 -8.17 8.62 -2.86
CA TYR A 108 -8.33 7.39 -3.64
C TYR A 108 -8.63 6.19 -2.75
N ASN A 109 -7.83 5.99 -1.70
CA ASN A 109 -8.07 4.97 -0.67
C ASN A 109 -9.51 5.05 -0.15
N ARG A 110 -9.94 6.22 0.34
CA ARG A 110 -11.29 6.40 0.91
C ARG A 110 -12.40 6.12 -0.11
N ALA A 111 -12.23 6.54 -1.37
CA ALA A 111 -13.18 6.28 -2.43
C ALA A 111 -13.29 4.78 -2.74
N CYS A 112 -12.16 4.06 -2.80
CA CYS A 112 -12.16 2.61 -2.97
C CYS A 112 -12.81 1.89 -1.79
N ALA A 113 -12.52 2.28 -0.55
CA ALA A 113 -13.15 1.73 0.66
C ALA A 113 -14.68 1.90 0.63
N ALA A 114 -15.18 3.09 0.31
CA ALA A 114 -16.61 3.36 0.21
C ALA A 114 -17.35 2.45 -0.79
N LEU A 115 -16.67 2.01 -1.86
CA LEU A 115 -17.24 1.11 -2.86
C LEU A 115 -17.08 -0.37 -2.51
N LEU A 116 -15.93 -0.74 -1.94
CA LEU A 116 -15.52 -2.14 -1.80
C LEU A 116 -15.84 -2.72 -0.42
N ASP A 117 -15.96 -1.91 0.63
CA ASP A 117 -16.35 -2.40 1.96
C ASP A 117 -17.76 -3.02 1.97
N PRO A 118 -18.79 -2.41 1.34
CA PRO A 118 -20.11 -3.04 1.25
C PRO A 118 -20.09 -4.38 0.50
N ILE A 119 -19.21 -4.51 -0.50
CA ILE A 119 -19.03 -5.74 -1.27
C ILE A 119 -18.39 -6.81 -0.39
N TRP A 120 -17.30 -6.45 0.31
CA TRP A 120 -16.64 -7.34 1.26
C TRP A 120 -17.61 -7.91 2.30
N GLU A 121 -18.37 -7.03 2.95
CA GLU A 121 -19.33 -7.45 3.97
C GLU A 121 -20.42 -8.37 3.41
N ARG A 122 -20.98 -8.01 2.25
CA ARG A 122 -22.06 -8.76 1.60
C ARG A 122 -21.60 -10.15 1.19
N GLU A 123 -20.52 -10.22 0.43
CA GLU A 123 -20.15 -11.44 -0.30
C GLU A 123 -19.23 -12.34 0.52
N TYR A 124 -18.32 -11.76 1.31
CA TYR A 124 -17.29 -12.51 2.02
C TYR A 124 -17.66 -12.77 3.48
N LEU A 125 -18.29 -11.80 4.16
CA LEU A 125 -18.69 -11.99 5.57
C LEU A 125 -20.08 -12.62 5.71
N ARG A 126 -21.05 -12.21 4.89
CA ARG A 126 -22.42 -12.76 4.91
C ARG A 126 -22.68 -13.89 3.92
N GLY A 127 -21.77 -14.11 2.96
CA GLY A 127 -21.93 -15.17 1.95
C GLY A 127 -23.09 -14.95 0.98
N GLN A 128 -23.55 -13.71 0.80
CA GLN A 128 -24.65 -13.39 -0.11
C GLN A 128 -24.14 -13.42 -1.56
N LYS A 129 -24.67 -14.34 -2.37
CA LYS A 129 -24.36 -14.39 -3.81
C LYS A 129 -25.08 -13.25 -4.53
N VAL A 130 -24.35 -12.47 -5.32
CA VAL A 130 -24.96 -11.57 -6.30
C VAL A 130 -25.52 -12.43 -7.44
N SER A 131 -26.70 -12.08 -7.95
CA SER A 131 -27.23 -12.68 -9.18
C SER A 131 -26.22 -12.49 -10.32
N ASP A 132 -26.17 -13.40 -11.29
CA ASP A 132 -25.19 -13.38 -12.40
C ASP A 132 -25.22 -12.11 -13.30
N GLU A 133 -26.16 -11.20 -13.07
CA GLU A 133 -26.23 -9.91 -13.75
C GLU A 133 -25.25 -8.89 -13.15
N LEU A 134 -24.13 -8.67 -13.85
CA LEU A 134 -23.18 -7.61 -13.54
C LEU A 134 -23.83 -6.22 -13.75
N PRO A 135 -23.78 -5.31 -12.75
CA PRO A 135 -24.24 -3.94 -12.96
C PRO A 135 -23.41 -3.25 -14.04
N LYS A 136 -24.08 -2.52 -14.94
CA LYS A 136 -23.40 -1.71 -15.95
C LYS A 136 -22.61 -0.61 -15.25
N LEU A 137 -21.29 -0.61 -15.41
CA LEU A 137 -20.44 0.46 -14.93
C LEU A 137 -20.66 1.69 -15.81
N GLU A 138 -21.15 2.77 -15.20
CA GLU A 138 -21.18 4.10 -15.82
C GLU A 138 -19.74 4.62 -15.94
N PRO A 139 -19.36 5.26 -17.06
CA PRO A 139 -18.05 5.87 -17.20
C PRO A 139 -17.82 6.91 -16.10
N VAL A 140 -16.67 6.87 -15.45
CA VAL A 140 -16.24 7.95 -14.55
C VAL A 140 -16.03 9.20 -15.39
N ALA A 141 -16.82 10.24 -15.15
CA ALA A 141 -16.66 11.53 -15.82
C ALA A 141 -15.22 12.02 -15.62
N GLN A 142 -14.51 12.25 -16.74
CA GLN A 142 -13.18 12.82 -16.71
C GLN A 142 -13.28 14.22 -16.10
N ALA A 143 -12.52 14.47 -15.03
CA ALA A 143 -12.31 15.82 -14.55
C ALA A 143 -11.75 16.65 -15.72
N GLN A 144 -12.47 17.69 -16.12
CA GLN A 144 -12.00 18.64 -17.12
C GLN A 144 -10.71 19.27 -16.60
N CYS A 145 -9.58 18.87 -17.16
CA CYS A 145 -8.33 19.59 -16.98
C CYS A 145 -8.54 20.95 -17.65
N SER A 146 -8.80 21.99 -16.87
CA SER A 146 -8.91 23.35 -17.37
C SER A 146 -7.54 23.77 -17.89
N ASP A 147 -7.39 23.70 -19.21
CA ASP A 147 -6.27 24.27 -19.95
C ASP A 147 -6.31 25.80 -19.79
N THR A 148 -5.73 26.31 -18.69
CA THR A 148 -5.33 27.73 -18.63
C THR A 148 -3.90 27.84 -19.12
N ARG A 149 -3.75 27.77 -20.45
CA ARG A 149 -2.69 28.50 -21.17
C ARG A 149 -3.34 29.64 -21.93
N ALA A 150 -3.30 30.82 -21.34
CA ALA A 150 -3.40 32.09 -22.05
C ALA A 150 -2.76 33.19 -21.18
N GLY A 151 -1.68 33.80 -21.69
CA GLY A 151 -1.00 34.96 -21.11
C GLY A 151 0.50 34.80 -21.06
#